data_AF-A0A350CUW8-F1
#
_entry.id   AF-A0A350CUW8-F1
#
_cell.length_a   1.000
_cell.length_b   1.000
_cell.length_c   1.000
_cell.angle_alpha   90.00
_cell.angle_beta   90.00
_cell.angle_gamma   90.00
#
_symmetry.space_group_name_H-M   'P 1'
#
loop_
_entity.id
_entity.type
_entity.pdbx_description
1 polymer ?
#
loop_
_entity_poly.entity_id
_entity_poly.type
_entity_poly.pdbx_seq_one_letter_code
_entity_poly.pdbx_strand_id
1 'polypeptide(L)' 'TRRRGLVGRAAWRRMIDALEAQRGADGKIPLSFEVIYGHAFRPVPKTTASGEAIVRFQPRRP' A
#
# COMPACT_ATOMS: atom_id res chain seq x y z
N THR A 1 -4.29 4.89 23.98
CA THR A 1 -5.78 4.84 23.98
C THR A 1 -6.31 5.33 22.64
N ARG A 2 -7.23 4.59 21.99
CA ARG A 2 -7.83 4.99 20.71
C ARG A 2 -8.85 6.13 20.93
N ARG A 3 -8.85 7.16 20.07
CA ARG A 3 -9.79 8.29 20.20
C ARG A 3 -11.22 7.82 19.95
N ARG A 4 -12.18 8.33 20.74
CA ARG A 4 -13.64 8.03 20.64
C ARG A 4 -14.38 8.88 19.59
N GLY A 5 -13.69 9.64 18.75
CA GLY A 5 -14.33 10.52 17.77
C GLY A 5 -13.36 11.10 16.75
N LEU A 6 -13.92 11.84 15.80
CA LEU A 6 -13.18 12.51 14.73
C LEU A 6 -12.27 13.62 15.27
N VAL A 7 -11.27 14.02 14.48
CA VAL A 7 -10.34 15.09 14.82
C VAL A 7 -11.10 16.43 14.84
N GLY A 8 -11.11 17.11 15.99
CA GLY A 8 -11.72 18.43 16.11
C GLY A 8 -10.91 19.54 15.44
N ARG A 9 -11.55 20.65 15.08
CA ARG A 9 -10.94 21.79 14.35
C ARG A 9 -9.67 22.33 14.99
N ALA A 10 -9.64 22.47 16.32
CA ALA A 10 -8.45 22.97 17.02
C ALA A 10 -7.26 22.00 16.93
N ALA A 11 -7.52 20.70 16.99
CA ALA A 11 -6.49 19.68 16.81
C ALA A 11 -5.98 19.64 15.36
N TRP A 12 -6.88 19.81 14.39
CA TRP A 12 -6.52 19.96 12.98
C TRP A 12 -5.62 21.18 12.74
N ARG A 13 -5.98 22.35 13.29
CA ARG A 13 -5.19 23.58 13.16
C ARG A 13 -3.77 23.39 13.70
N ARG A 14 -3.63 22.84 14.92
CA ARG A 14 -2.32 22.54 15.51
C ARG A 14 -1.46 21.61 14.64
N MET A 15 -2.08 20.63 13.98
CA MET A 15 -1.36 19.73 13.08
C MET A 15 -0.82 20.48 11.85
N ILE A 16 -1.65 21.34 11.25
CA ILE A 16 -1.23 22.17 10.12
C ILE A 16 -0.13 23.14 10.53
N ASP A 17 -0.28 23.85 11.65
CA ASP A 17 0.72 24.80 12.12
C ASP A 17 2.08 24.13 12.38
N ALA A 18 2.07 22.91 12.93
CA ALA A 18 3.29 22.13 13.16
C ALA A 18 3.94 21.62 11.86
N LEU A 19 3.16 21.36 10.81
CA LEU A 19 3.68 21.01 9.48
C LEU A 19 4.27 22.25 8.80
N GLU A 20 3.57 23.38 8.85
CA GLU A 20 4.02 24.64 8.25
C GLU A 20 5.30 25.17 8.89
N ALA A 21 5.49 24.96 10.20
CA ALA A 21 6.72 25.30 10.91
C ALA A 21 7.97 24.55 10.39
N GLN A 22 7.79 23.46 9.64
CA GLN A 22 8.89 22.70 9.03
C GLN A 22 9.25 23.20 7.63
N ARG A 23 8.58 24.24 7.11
CA ARG A 23 8.83 24.77 5.76
C ARG A 23 10.20 25.42 5.68
N GLY A 24 11.02 24.96 4.74
CA GLY A 24 12.36 25.49 4.47
C GLY A 24 12.35 26.80 3.68
N ALA A 25 13.54 27.38 3.49
CA ALA A 25 13.73 28.63 2.73
C ALA A 25 13.32 28.51 1.25
N ASP A 26 13.29 27.30 0.71
CA ASP A 26 12.79 26.99 -0.64
C ASP A 26 11.25 26.88 -0.70
N GLY A 27 10.58 27.11 0.42
CA GLY A 27 9.13 27.04 0.53
C GLY A 27 8.59 25.62 0.53
N LYS A 28 9.38 24.58 0.79
CA LYS A 28 8.92 23.18 0.83
C LYS A 28 9.00 22.60 2.24
N ILE A 29 8.17 21.59 2.53
CA ILE A 29 8.23 20.81 3.77
C ILE A 29 9.02 19.53 3.46
N PRO A 30 10.21 19.32 4.05
CA PRO A 30 11.01 18.12 3.81
C PRO A 30 10.35 16.91 4.49
N LEU A 31 10.20 15.81 3.76
CA LEU A 31 9.63 14.57 4.27
C LEU A 31 10.54 13.40 3.88
N SER A 32 10.75 12.47 4.82
CA SER A 32 11.45 11.21 4.58
C SER A 32 10.45 10.07 4.51
N PHE A 33 10.59 9.20 3.52
CA PHE A 33 9.73 8.04 3.33
C PHE A 33 10.58 6.78 3.27
N GLU A 34 10.09 5.73 3.91
CA GLU A 34 10.60 4.38 3.69
C GLU A 34 9.75 3.72 2.60
N VAL A 35 10.40 3.27 1.53
CA VAL A 35 9.73 2.58 0.42
C VAL A 35 10.10 1.11 0.47
N ILE A 36 9.11 0.27 0.75
CA ILE A 36 9.26 -1.18 0.75
C ILE A 36 8.70 -1.70 -0.57
N TYR A 37 9.57 -2.28 -1.40
CA TYR A 37 9.14 -2.92 -2.64
C TYR A 37 8.91 -4.42 -2.41
N GLY A 38 7.67 -4.84 -2.62
CA GLY A 38 7.28 -6.25 -2.60
C GLY A 38 6.89 -6.71 -3.98
N HIS A 39 7.49 -7.80 -4.45
CA HIS A 39 6.99 -8.52 -5.61
C HIS A 39 6.08 -9.64 -5.14
N ALA A 40 4.89 -9.73 -5.73
CA ALA A 40 4.01 -10.89 -5.55
C ALA A 40 4.08 -11.76 -6.81
N PHE A 41 4.35 -13.05 -6.64
CA PHE A 41 4.18 -14.01 -7.72
C PHE A 41 2.70 -14.32 -7.88
N ARG A 42 2.15 -14.07 -9.08
CA ARG A 42 0.84 -14.59 -9.46
C ARG A 42 1.02 -16.02 -9.94
N PRO A 43 0.52 -17.05 -9.22
CA PRO A 43 0.61 -18.42 -9.70
C PRO A 43 -0.24 -18.58 -10.96
N VAL A 44 0.19 -19.50 -11.84
CA VAL A 44 -0.61 -19.90 -13.00
C VAL A 44 -1.97 -20.41 -12.50
N PRO A 45 -3.10 -20.00 -13.12
CA PRO A 45 -4.41 -20.52 -12.76
C PRO A 45 -4.46 -22.05 -12.83
N LYS A 46 -4.98 -22.69 -11.78
CA LYS A 46 -5.19 -24.15 -11.72
C LYS A 46 -6.58 -24.57 -12.21
N THR A 47 -7.48 -23.60 -12.35
CA THR A 47 -8.86 -23.78 -12.80
C THR A 47 -9.20 -22.82 -13.93
N THR A 48 -10.17 -23.19 -14.76
CA THR A 48 -10.81 -22.30 -15.74
C THR A 48 -11.70 -21.26 -15.04
N ALA A 49 -12.29 -20.35 -15.82
CA ALA A 49 -13.26 -19.38 -15.29
C ALA A 49 -14.56 -20.03 -14.79
N SER A 50 -14.97 -21.16 -15.38
CA SER A 50 -16.13 -21.96 -14.99
C SER A 50 -15.85 -22.95 -13.85
N GLY A 51 -14.58 -23.09 -13.43
CA GLY A 51 -14.19 -23.85 -12.24
C GLY A 51 -13.66 -25.26 -12.52
N GLU A 52 -13.52 -25.69 -13.78
CA GLU A 52 -12.92 -27.00 -14.09
C GLU A 52 -11.41 -27.01 -13.81
N ALA A 53 -10.89 -28.15 -13.35
CA ALA A 53 -9.46 -28.34 -13.13
C ALA A 53 -8.69 -28.49 -14.45
N ILE A 54 -7.53 -27.83 -14.56
CA ILE A 54 -6.64 -27.97 -15.73
C ILE A 54 -5.70 -29.15 -15.50
N VAL A 55 -5.86 -30.24 -16.25
CA VAL A 55 -4.97 -31.41 -16.24
C VAL A 55 -4.03 -31.36 -17.45
N ARG A 56 -2.71 -31.36 -17.21
CA ARG A 56 -1.69 -31.42 -18.28
C ARG A 56 -1.08 -32.82 -18.31
N PHE A 57 -1.33 -33.56 -19.38
CA PHE A 57 -0.71 -34.85 -19.61
C PHE A 57 0.53 -34.70 -20.49
N GLN A 58 1.69 -35.12 -19.98
CA GLN A 58 2.93 -35.20 -20.74
C GLN A 58 3.37 -36.67 -20.79
N PRO A 59 3.16 -37.39 -21.92
CA PRO A 59 3.61 -38.76 -22.04
C PRO A 59 5.14 -38.82 -22.01
N ARG A 60 5.69 -39.87 -21.37
CA ARG A 60 7.14 -40.13 -21.41
C ARG A 60 7.56 -40.42 -22.84
N ARG A 61 8.65 -39.78 -23.29
CA ARG A 61 9.27 -40.10 -24.57
C ARG A 61 9.84 -41.54 -24.50
N PRO A 62 9.69 -42.35 -25.56
CA PRO A 62 10.25 -43.70 -25.60
C PRO A 62 11.77 -43.71 -25.42
#